data_AF-A0A7Y2XI47-F1
#
_entry.id   AF-A0A7Y2XI47-F1
#
_cell.length_a   1.000
_cell.length_b   1.000
_cell.length_c   1.000
_cell.angle_alpha   90.00
_cell.angle_beta   90.00
_cell.angle_gamma   90.00
#
_symmetry.space_group_name_H-M   'P 1'
#
loop_
_entity.id
_entity.type
_entity.pdbx_description
1 polymer ?
#
loop_
_entity_poly.entity_id
_entity_poly.type
_entity_poly.pdbx_seq_one_letter_code
_entity_poly.pdbx_strand_id
1 'polypeptide(L)'
;VCANAVRGALTDSRVFPAKFSNTCWSLIAENDGVKVGANYEPADGKISNTGGFISQTGEDAALRKATYEESEGWYSGITADMFG
;
A
#
# COMPACT_ATOMS: atom_id res chain seq x y z
N VAL A 1 -12.02 0.63 -3.40
CA VAL A 1 -12.57 0.57 -4.79
C VAL A 1 -13.87 -0.22 -4.87
N CYS A 2 -13.89 -1.51 -4.53
CA CYS A 2 -15.07 -2.38 -4.66
C CYS A 2 -16.33 -1.81 -3.98
N ALA A 3 -16.26 -1.45 -2.69
CA ALA A 3 -17.41 -0.91 -1.95
C ALA A 3 -18.04 0.33 -2.60
N ASN A 4 -17.23 1.25 -3.14
CA ASN A 4 -17.73 2.45 -3.83
C ASN A 4 -18.42 2.11 -5.16
N ALA A 5 -17.89 1.13 -5.90
CA ALA A 5 -18.50 0.66 -7.14
C ALA A 5 -19.84 -0.03 -6.88
N VAL A 6 -19.92 -0.91 -5.88
CA VAL A 6 -21.17 -1.58 -5.48
C VAL A 6 -22.21 -0.56 -5.04
N ARG A 7 -21.85 0.40 -4.17
CA ARG A 7 -22.77 1.48 -3.76
C ARG A 7 -23.28 2.25 -4.98
N GLY A 8 -22.37 2.71 -5.84
CA GLY A 8 -22.73 3.46 -7.05
C GLY A 8 -23.69 2.70 -7.97
N ALA A 9 -23.48 1.40 -8.17
CA ALA A 9 -24.35 0.56 -8.99
C ALA A 9 -25.74 0.34 -8.38
N LEU A 10 -25.86 0.36 -7.05
CA LEU A 10 -27.14 0.14 -6.36
C LEU A 10 -27.94 1.43 -6.14
N THR A 11 -27.28 2.58 -6.13
CA THR A 11 -27.89 3.85 -5.71
C THR A 11 -27.77 4.97 -6.74
N ASP A 12 -27.28 4.67 -7.95
CA ASP A 12 -26.94 5.64 -9.01
C ASP A 12 -26.05 6.81 -8.53
N SER A 13 -25.30 6.58 -7.46
CA SER A 13 -24.41 7.60 -6.90
C SER A 13 -23.13 7.71 -7.71
N ARG A 14 -22.53 8.91 -7.70
CA ARG A 14 -21.25 9.17 -8.38
C ARG A 14 -20.17 8.17 -7.95
N VAL A 15 -19.55 7.53 -8.94
CA VAL A 15 -18.37 6.68 -8.79
C VAL A 15 -17.13 7.45 -9.27
N PHE A 16 -16.06 7.42 -8.49
CA PHE A 16 -14.78 8.04 -8.84
C PHE A 16 -13.87 7.03 -9.56
N PRO A 17 -12.93 7.50 -10.41
CA PRO A 17 -11.92 6.64 -11.00
C PRO A 17 -11.20 5.80 -9.94
N ALA A 18 -10.99 4.52 -10.24
CA ALA A 18 -10.33 3.61 -9.32
C ALA A 18 -8.86 3.99 -9.14
N LYS A 19 -8.42 4.04 -7.89
CA LYS A 19 -7.02 4.18 -7.50
C LYS A 19 -6.68 3.08 -6.50
N PHE A 20 -5.52 2.47 -6.67
CA PHE A 20 -5.02 1.44 -5.78
C PHE A 20 -3.58 1.78 -5.37
N SER A 21 -3.20 1.34 -4.19
CA SER A 21 -1.82 1.39 -3.73
C SER A 21 -1.51 0.12 -2.97
N ASN A 22 -0.24 -0.27 -2.98
CA ASN A 22 0.28 -1.31 -2.11
C ASN A 22 1.61 -0.85 -1.54
N THR A 23 1.89 -1.33 -0.34
CA THR A 23 3.25 -1.44 0.16
C THR A 23 3.34 -2.76 0.92
N CYS A 24 4.39 -3.53 0.67
CA CYS A 24 4.72 -4.75 1.38
C CYS A 24 6.04 -4.52 2.11
N TRP A 25 6.02 -4.73 3.42
CA TRP A 25 7.22 -4.74 4.25
C TRP A 25 7.68 -6.19 4.46
N SER A 26 8.98 -6.37 4.63
CA SER A 26 9.59 -7.63 5.04
C SER A 26 10.61 -7.33 6.13
N LEU A 27 10.47 -8.02 7.26
CA LEU A 27 11.39 -7.92 8.37
C LEU A 27 12.47 -8.97 8.20
N ILE A 28 13.72 -8.53 8.04
CA ILE A 28 14.87 -9.41 7.94
C ILE A 28 15.28 -9.85 9.36
N ALA A 29 15.30 -8.89 10.28
CA ALA A 29 15.57 -9.08 11.70
C ALA A 29 14.90 -7.97 12.51
N GLU A 30 15.04 -8.02 13.83
CA GLU A 30 14.66 -6.90 14.70
C GLU A 30 15.43 -5.63 14.30
N ASN A 31 14.71 -4.53 14.09
CA ASN A 31 15.25 -3.24 13.59
C ASN A 31 15.86 -3.29 12.17
N ASP A 32 15.56 -4.33 11.37
CA ASP A 32 16.00 -4.43 9.97
C ASP A 32 14.81 -4.74 9.06
N GLY A 33 14.23 -3.70 8.46
CA GLY A 33 13.09 -3.78 7.55
C GLY A 33 13.43 -3.33 6.14
N VAL A 34 12.80 -3.99 5.16
CA VAL A 34 12.80 -3.58 3.75
C VAL A 34 11.38 -3.46 3.25
N LYS A 35 11.15 -2.66 2.21
CA LYS A 35 9.82 -2.48 1.64
C LYS A 35 9.82 -2.34 0.12
N VAL A 36 8.70 -2.69 -0.48
CA VAL A 36 8.37 -2.44 -1.88
C VAL A 36 6.94 -1.94 -1.97
N GLY A 37 6.69 -0.93 -2.79
CA GLY A 37 5.35 -0.39 -2.94
C GLY A 37 5.13 0.30 -4.27
N ALA A 38 3.87 0.49 -4.63
CA ALA A 38 3.47 1.11 -5.87
C ALA A 38 2.05 1.67 -5.82
N ASN A 39 1.78 2.61 -6.73
CA ASN A 39 0.45 3.13 -7.04
C ASN A 39 -0.03 2.55 -8.37
N TYR A 40 -1.35 2.40 -8.51
CA TYR A 40 -1.96 1.80 -9.69
C TYR A 40 -3.26 2.49 -10.08
N GLU A 41 -3.47 2.59 -11.39
CA GLU A 41 -4.68 3.12 -12.01
C GLU A 41 -5.10 2.24 -13.21
N PRO A 42 -6.39 2.24 -13.60
CA PRO A 42 -6.82 1.57 -14.82
C PRO A 42 -6.22 2.21 -16.08
N ALA A 43 -5.58 1.42 -16.93
CA ALA A 43 -5.13 1.82 -18.26
C ALA A 43 -5.23 0.63 -19.23
N ASP A 44 -5.69 0.88 -20.46
CA ASP A 44 -5.80 -0.14 -21.52
C ASP A 44 -6.54 -1.43 -21.10
N GLY A 45 -7.60 -1.28 -20.30
CA GLY A 45 -8.40 -2.42 -19.79
C GLY A 45 -7.69 -3.26 -18.72
N LYS A 46 -6.56 -2.81 -18.19
CA LYS A 46 -5.79 -3.47 -17.12
C LYS A 46 -5.56 -2.52 -15.95
N ILE A 47 -5.08 -3.07 -14.83
CA ILE A 47 -4.53 -2.27 -13.73
C ILE A 47 -3.04 -2.08 -14.00
N SER A 48 -2.63 -0.83 -14.15
CA SER A 48 -1.26 -0.46 -14.53
C SER A 48 -0.58 0.30 -13.40
N ASN A 49 0.71 0.03 -13.20
CA ASN A 49 1.55 0.73 -12.23
C ASN A 49 1.81 2.16 -12.71
N THR A 50 1.59 3.15 -11.85
CA THR A 50 1.80 4.59 -12.14
C THR A 50 3.01 5.18 -11.43
N GLY A 51 3.71 4.39 -10.62
CA GLY A 51 4.92 4.74 -9.90
C GLY A 51 5.13 3.81 -8.70
N GLY A 52 6.39 3.54 -8.34
CA GLY A 52 6.71 2.68 -7.20
C GLY A 52 8.11 2.90 -6.65
N PHE A 53 8.41 2.15 -5.59
CA PHE A 53 9.68 2.17 -4.89
C PHE A 53 10.03 0.76 -4.40
N ILE A 54 11.33 0.52 -4.23
CA ILE A 54 11.87 -0.67 -3.57
C ILE A 54 13.09 -0.27 -2.75
N SER A 55 13.21 -0.82 -1.54
CA SER A 55 14.42 -0.68 -0.74
C SER A 55 15.65 -1.12 -1.51
N GLN A 56 16.72 -0.33 -1.43
CA GLN A 56 17.95 -0.61 -2.15
C GLN A 56 18.88 -1.53 -1.34
N THR A 57 19.80 -2.18 -2.04
CA THR A 57 20.94 -2.85 -1.40
C THR A 57 21.88 -1.79 -0.83
N GLY A 58 22.40 -2.03 0.38
CA GLY A 58 23.35 -1.10 1.02
C GLY A 58 22.72 0.13 1.68
N GLU A 59 21.40 0.15 1.88
CA GLU A 59 20.76 1.13 2.78
C GLU A 59 21.38 1.07 4.17
N ASP A 60 21.58 2.24 4.78
CA ASP A 60 22.17 2.31 6.11
C ASP A 60 21.24 1.73 7.19
N ALA A 61 21.83 1.37 8.33
CA ALA A 61 21.11 0.75 9.43
C ALA A 61 20.01 1.65 10.02
N ALA A 62 20.17 2.98 9.95
CA ALA A 62 19.16 3.90 10.45
C ALA A 62 17.90 3.87 9.56
N LEU A 63 18.07 3.83 8.24
CA LEU A 63 16.98 3.71 7.27
C LEU A 63 16.29 2.34 7.36
N ARG A 64 17.06 1.25 7.52
CA ARG A 64 16.49 -0.10 7.75
C ARG A 64 15.66 -0.17 9.03
N LYS A 65 16.13 0.46 10.10
CA LYS A 65 15.39 0.58 11.37
C LYS A 65 14.13 1.42 11.22
N ALA A 66 14.19 2.56 10.56
CA ALA A 66 13.01 3.38 10.28
C ALA A 66 11.97 2.61 9.45
N THR A 67 12.41 1.81 8.48
CA THR A 67 11.52 0.96 7.67
C THR A 67 10.86 -0.15 8.49
N TYR A 68 11.60 -0.74 9.44
CA TYR A 68 11.04 -1.67 10.42
C TYR A 68 9.95 -1.00 11.26
N GLU A 69 10.22 0.16 11.85
CA GLU A 69 9.28 0.90 12.71
C GLU A 69 8.03 1.33 11.94
N GLU A 70 8.17 1.75 10.68
CA GLU A 70 7.05 2.06 9.79
C GLU A 70 6.15 0.84 9.56
N SER A 71 6.71 -0.36 9.48
CA SER A 71 5.93 -1.59 9.27
C SER A 71 5.05 -1.95 10.46
N GLU A 72 5.52 -1.71 11.68
CA GLU A 72 4.75 -1.91 12.91
C GLU A 72 3.58 -0.91 12.96
N GLY A 73 3.85 0.35 12.61
CA GLY A 73 2.83 1.39 12.48
C GLY A 73 1.80 1.05 11.39
N TRP A 74 2.26 0.55 10.25
CA TRP A 74 1.38 0.08 9.17
C TRP A 74 0.47 -1.05 9.62
N TYR A 75 1.02 -2.07 10.30
CA TYR A 75 0.23 -3.21 10.77
C TYR A 75 -0.85 -2.78 11.77
N SER A 76 -0.49 -1.93 12.74
CA SER A 76 -1.46 -1.38 13.68
C SER A 76 -2.53 -0.54 12.97
N GLY A 77 -2.14 0.29 12.00
CA GLY A 77 -3.07 1.15 11.28
C GLY A 77 -4.04 0.37 10.39
N ILE A 78 -3.52 -0.57 9.59
CA ILE A 78 -4.34 -1.31 8.63
C ILE A 78 -5.30 -2.29 9.33
N THR A 79 -4.89 -2.89 10.46
CA THR A 79 -5.78 -3.75 11.25
C THR A 79 -6.90 -2.95 11.92
N ALA A 80 -6.61 -1.75 12.42
CA ALA A 80 -7.64 -0.85 12.94
C ALA A 80 -8.62 -0.39 11.85
N ASP A 81 -8.14 -0.05 10.64
CA ASP A 81 -9.01 0.36 9.52
C ASP A 81 -9.95 -0.78 9.05
N MET A 82 -9.47 -2.03 9.11
CA MET A 82 -10.26 -3.19 8.70
C MET A 82 -11.24 -3.69 9.76
N PHE A 83 -10.91 -3.58 11.05
CA PHE A 83 -11.61 -4.30 12.13
C PHE A 83 -11.98 -3.48 13.37
N GLY A 84 -11.44 -2.26 13.53
CA GLY A 84 -11.68 -1.37 14.68
C GLY A 84 -12.88 -0.45 14.50
#